data_AF-A0A935V4J5-F1
#
_entry.id   AF-A0A935V4J5-F1
#
_cell.length_a   1.000
_cell.length_b   1.000
_cell.length_c   1.000
_cell.angle_alpha   90.00
_cell.angle_beta   90.00
_cell.angle_gamma   90.00
#
_symmetry.space_group_name_H-M   'P 1'
#
loop_
_entity.id
_entity.type
_entity.pdbx_description
1 polymer ?
#
loop_
_entity_poly.entity_id
_entity_poly.type
_entity_poly.pdbx_seq_one_letter_code
_entity_poly.pdbx_strand_id
1 'polypeptide(L)'
;MRRHTHEFIRIHPCDDGNGRVVRLLVNYLLLRVGLLPLVVKSRDRRRYLEVIAFADTGDLAPLAEFMAEALRWSLRLGLEAASRLVELESGGE
;
A
#
# COMPACT_ATOMS: atom_id res chain seq x y z
N MET A 1 14.54 2.20 -0.77
CA MET A 1 13.52 1.22 -1.20
C MET A 1 13.94 0.71 -2.58
N ARG A 2 14.47 -0.52 -2.67
CA ARG A 2 15.02 -1.07 -3.93
C ARG A 2 13.90 -1.29 -4.96
N ARG A 3 14.21 -1.05 -6.24
CA ARG A 3 13.34 -0.91 -7.44
C ARG A 3 12.41 -2.10 -7.80
N HIS A 4 12.07 -3.00 -6.90
CA HIS A 4 11.49 -4.30 -7.26
C HIS A 4 10.01 -4.27 -7.70
N THR A 5 9.20 -3.38 -7.12
CA THR A 5 7.75 -3.34 -7.34
C THR A 5 7.38 -2.91 -8.76
N HIS A 6 8.08 -1.91 -9.29
CA HIS A 6 7.87 -1.38 -10.64
C HIS A 6 8.39 -2.35 -11.70
N GLU A 7 9.58 -2.92 -11.49
CA GLU A 7 10.16 -3.93 -12.39
C GLU A 7 9.26 -5.16 -12.55
N PHE A 8 8.60 -5.63 -11.49
CA PHE A 8 7.66 -6.76 -11.60
C PHE A 8 6.42 -6.43 -12.44
N ILE A 9 5.87 -5.22 -12.32
CA ILE A 9 4.77 -4.76 -13.18
C ILE A 9 5.24 -4.74 -14.64
N ARG A 10 6.44 -4.21 -14.88
CA ARG A 10 6.99 -4.02 -16.22
C ARG A 10 7.33 -5.34 -16.93
N ILE A 11 7.79 -6.35 -16.20
CA ILE A 11 8.08 -7.68 -16.74
C ILE A 11 6.78 -8.42 -17.14
N HIS A 12 5.65 -8.12 -16.47
CA HIS A 12 4.34 -8.71 -16.72
C HIS A 12 4.35 -10.26 -16.88
N PRO A 13 4.85 -11.01 -15.88
CA PRO A 13 5.15 -12.44 -16.03
C PRO A 13 3.93 -13.37 -16.11
N CYS A 14 2.73 -12.87 -15.82
CA CYS A 14 1.48 -13.65 -15.85
C CYS A 14 0.46 -13.04 -16.81
N ASP A 15 -0.45 -13.84 -17.35
CA ASP A 15 -1.50 -13.39 -18.29
C ASP A 15 -2.51 -12.41 -17.65
N ASP A 16 -2.81 -12.60 -16.36
CA ASP A 16 -3.61 -11.69 -15.53
C ASP A 16 -3.12 -11.73 -14.08
N GLY A 17 -3.52 -10.74 -13.28
CA GLY A 17 -3.31 -10.74 -11.84
C GLY A 17 -1.99 -10.14 -11.38
N ASN A 18 -1.15 -9.63 -12.28
CA ASN A 18 0.11 -8.96 -11.91
C ASN A 18 -0.12 -7.86 -10.88
N GLY A 19 -1.17 -7.04 -11.04
CA GLY A 19 -1.51 -6.02 -10.06
C GLY A 19 -1.88 -6.57 -8.67
N ARG A 20 -2.47 -7.78 -8.59
CA ARG A 20 -2.75 -8.46 -7.30
C ARG A 20 -1.46 -8.98 -6.67
N VAL A 21 -0.62 -9.64 -7.45
CA VAL A 21 0.67 -10.18 -6.99
C VAL A 21 1.58 -9.07 -6.47
N VAL A 22 1.66 -7.96 -7.19
CA VAL A 22 2.49 -6.80 -6.79
C VAL A 22 2.02 -6.21 -5.47
N ARG A 23 0.70 -6.02 -5.29
CA ARG A 23 0.16 -5.54 -4.01
C ARG A 23 0.42 -6.52 -2.88
N LEU A 24 0.29 -7.82 -3.13
CA LEU A 24 0.63 -8.85 -2.14
C LEU A 24 2.12 -8.79 -1.75
N LEU A 25 3.01 -8.64 -2.73
CA LEU A 25 4.45 -8.54 -2.48
C LEU A 25 4.81 -7.30 -1.65
N VAL A 26 4.22 -6.14 -1.98
CA VAL A 26 4.42 -4.92 -1.18
C VAL A 26 3.90 -5.12 0.23
N ASN A 27 2.69 -5.65 0.41
CA ASN A 27 2.12 -5.88 1.72
C ASN A 27 2.91 -6.92 2.52
N TYR A 28 3.44 -7.95 1.87
CA TYR A 28 4.35 -8.89 2.50
C TYR A 28 5.59 -8.18 3.06
N LEU A 29 6.23 -7.31 2.28
CA LEU A 29 7.39 -6.54 2.75
C LEU A 29 7.04 -5.60 3.90
N LEU A 30 5.88 -4.92 3.85
CA LEU A 30 5.40 -4.07 4.94
C LEU A 30 5.21 -4.86 6.23
N LEU A 31 4.54 -6.01 6.16
CA LEU A 31 4.33 -6.88 7.31
C LEU A 31 5.65 -7.41 7.88
N ARG A 32 6.62 -7.74 7.02
CA ARG A 32 7.96 -8.18 7.44
C ARG A 32 8.74 -7.11 8.21
N VAL A 33 8.41 -5.83 8.05
CA VAL A 33 9.00 -4.72 8.81
C VAL A 33 8.09 -4.18 9.91
N GLY A 34 7.01 -4.91 10.24
CA GLY A 34 6.09 -4.54 11.33
C GLY A 34 5.12 -3.41 10.99
N LEU A 35 4.93 -3.09 9.71
CA LEU A 35 3.97 -2.09 9.25
C LEU A 35 2.64 -2.71 8.83
N LEU A 36 1.58 -1.91 8.90
CA LEU A 36 0.25 -2.32 8.46
C LEU A 36 0.19 -2.48 6.93
N PRO A 37 -0.67 -3.37 6.42
CA PRO A 37 -0.91 -3.51 4.99
C PRO A 37 -1.38 -2.18 4.36
N LEU A 38 -0.87 -1.90 3.17
CA LEU A 38 -1.36 -0.82 2.33
C LEU A 38 -2.67 -1.26 1.65
N VAL A 39 -3.64 -0.35 1.62
CA VAL A 39 -4.94 -0.54 0.97
C VAL A 39 -5.13 0.47 -0.15
N VAL A 40 -5.14 -0.04 -1.39
CA VAL A 40 -5.54 0.73 -2.57
C VAL A 40 -7.06 0.65 -2.69
N LYS A 41 -7.77 1.74 -2.38
CA LYS A 41 -9.24 1.76 -2.38
C LYS A 41 -9.76 1.72 -3.82
N SER A 42 -10.91 1.08 -4.02
CA SER A 42 -11.54 0.96 -5.35
C SER A 42 -11.77 2.32 -6.02
N ARG A 43 -12.12 3.35 -5.25
CA ARG A 43 -12.30 4.73 -5.74
C ARG A 43 -11.01 5.36 -6.28
N ASP A 44 -9.85 4.92 -5.79
CA ASP A 44 -8.53 5.44 -6.15
C ASP A 44 -7.90 4.63 -7.29
N ARG A 45 -8.61 3.63 -7.84
CA ARG A 45 -8.12 2.74 -8.91
C ARG A 45 -7.60 3.51 -10.12
N ARG A 46 -8.30 4.56 -10.56
CA ARG A 46 -7.88 5.36 -11.71
C ARG A 46 -6.54 6.05 -11.44
N ARG A 47 -6.44 6.78 -10.33
CA ARG A 47 -5.20 7.45 -9.90
C ARG A 47 -4.04 6.47 -9.74
N TYR A 48 -4.30 5.29 -9.18
CA TYR A 48 -3.29 4.22 -9.04
C TYR A 48 -2.72 3.79 -10.40
N LEU A 49 -3.58 3.58 -11.40
CA LEU A 49 -3.13 3.22 -12.74
C LEU A 49 -2.35 4.35 -13.42
N GLU A 50 -2.78 5.60 -13.24
CA GLU A 50 -2.09 6.79 -13.77
C GLU A 50 -0.67 6.92 -13.21
N VAL A 51 -0.48 6.76 -11.89
CA VAL A 51 0.86 6.86 -11.28
C VAL A 51 1.75 5.67 -11.63
N ILE A 52 1.19 4.48 -11.91
CA ILE A 52 1.97 3.35 -12.45
C ILE A 52 2.43 3.66 -13.87
N ALA A 53 1.54 4.12 -14.75
CA ALA A 53 1.89 4.47 -16.12
C ALA A 53 2.94 5.59 -16.15
N PHE A 54 2.85 6.55 -15.23
CA PHE A 54 3.86 7.58 -15.09
C PHE A 54 5.20 7.02 -14.61
N ALA A 55 5.20 6.06 -13.68
CA ALA A 55 6.41 5.39 -13.22
C ALA A 55 7.18 4.69 -14.35
N ASP A 56 6.51 4.26 -15.43
CA ASP A 56 7.15 3.70 -16.62
C ASP A 56 8.04 4.70 -17.37
N THR A 57 7.84 6.01 -17.16
CA THR A 57 8.72 7.07 -17.70
C THR A 57 10.05 7.19 -16.94
N GLY A 58 10.21 6.44 -15.84
CA GLY A 58 11.41 6.41 -15.01
C GLY A 58 11.31 7.24 -13.72
N ASP A 59 10.28 8.08 -13.59
CA ASP A 59 10.02 8.83 -12.35
C ASP A 59 9.05 8.07 -11.42
N LEU A 60 9.62 7.48 -10.37
CA LEU A 60 8.88 6.72 -9.37
C LEU A 60 8.25 7.61 -8.28
N ALA A 61 8.53 8.91 -8.23
CA ALA A 61 8.10 9.78 -7.14
C ALA A 61 6.56 9.83 -6.97
N PRO A 62 5.76 9.96 -8.06
CA PRO A 62 4.30 9.97 -7.91
C PRO A 62 3.72 8.65 -7.40
N LEU A 63 4.30 7.52 -7.83
CA LEU A 63 3.93 6.20 -7.32
C LEU A 63 4.30 6.06 -5.84
N ALA A 64 5.50 6.49 -5.45
CA ALA A 64 5.93 6.47 -4.04
C ALA A 64 5.00 7.31 -3.15
N GLU A 65 4.62 8.51 -3.58
CA GLU A 65 3.71 9.37 -2.84
C GLU A 65 2.31 8.75 -2.71
N PHE A 66 1.77 8.18 -3.79
CA PHE A 66 0.50 7.46 -3.74
C PHE A 66 0.52 6.32 -2.72
N MET A 67 1.59 5.51 -2.72
CA MET A 67 1.74 4.40 -1.79
C MET A 67 1.89 4.89 -0.34
N ALA A 68 2.59 6.01 -0.14
CA ALA A 68 2.73 6.64 1.18
C ALA A 68 1.38 7.16 1.70
N GLU A 69 0.56 7.79 0.85
CA GLU A 69 -0.80 8.20 1.21
C GLU A 69 -1.67 7.02 1.65
N ALA A 70 -1.65 5.93 0.87
CA ALA A 70 -2.40 4.72 1.18
C ALA A 70 -1.92 4.07 2.50
N LEU A 71 -0.62 4.04 2.76
CA LEU A 71 -0.07 3.54 4.03
C LEU A 71 -0.45 4.44 5.21
N ARG A 72 -0.35 5.78 5.05
CA ARG A 72 -0.77 6.74 6.09
C ARG A 72 -2.23 6.58 6.47
N TRP A 73 -3.09 6.27 5.50
CA TRP A 73 -4.49 5.97 5.79
C TRP A 73 -4.64 4.69 6.64
N SER A 74 -3.96 3.60 6.30
CA SER A 74 -3.98 2.35 7.08
C SER A 74 -3.46 2.57 8.50
N LEU A 75 -2.38 3.31 8.67
CA LEU A 75 -1.79 3.62 9.98
C LEU A 75 -2.73 4.44 10.85
N ARG A 76 -3.38 5.47 10.29
CA ARG A 76 -4.37 6.27 11.03
C ARG A 76 -5.54 5.41 11.53
N LEU A 77 -6.07 4.55 10.66
CA LEU A 77 -7.16 3.64 11.05
C LEU A 77 -6.73 2.67 12.16
N GLY A 78 -5.50 2.13 12.06
CA GLY A 78 -4.94 1.27 13.09
C GLY A 78 -4.75 1.98 14.43
N LEU A 79 -4.27 3.22 14.43
CA LEU A 79 -4.13 4.04 15.63
C LEU A 79 -5.48 4.36 16.25
N GLU A 80 -6.47 4.78 15.46
CA GLU A 80 -7.84 5.03 15.96
C GLU A 80 -8.46 3.79 16.60
N ALA A 81 -8.28 2.62 15.99
CA ALA A 81 -8.76 1.36 16.54
C ALA A 81 -8.06 1.00 17.87
N ALA A 82 -6.73 1.17 17.91
CA ALA A 82 -5.94 0.91 19.11
C ALA A 82 -6.31 1.84 20.27
N SER A 83 -6.47 3.15 20.01
CA SER A 83 -6.88 4.13 21.02
C SER A 83 -8.23 3.76 21.66
N ARG A 84 -9.22 3.35 20.85
CA ARG A 84 -10.54 2.95 21.35
C ARG A 84 -10.49 1.69 22.21
N LEU A 85 -9.61 0.74 21.92
CA LEU A 85 -9.43 -0.45 22.75
C LEU A 85 -8.92 -0.07 24.15
N VAL A 86 -7.95 0.85 24.22
CA VAL A 86 -7.42 1.35 25.50
C VAL A 86 -8.51 2.05 26.33
N GLU A 87 -9.37 2.85 25.70
CA GLU A 87 -10.48 3.52 26.38
C GLU A 87 -11.50 2.53 26.95
N LEU A 88 -11.82 1.45 26.23
CA LEU A 88 -12.75 0.41 26.68
C LEU A 88 -12.19 -0.40 27.86
N GLU A 89 -10.89 -0.66 27.88
CA GLU A 89 -10.23 -1.34 28.99
C GLU A 89 -10.14 -0.48 30.25
N SER A 90 -10.08 0.86 30.09
CA SER A 90 -9.95 1.81 31.19
C SER A 90 -11.29 2.21 31.84
N GLY A 91 -12.43 1.94 31.18
CA GLY A 91 -13.77 2.29 31.66
C GLY A 91 -14.52 1.14 32.35
N GLY A 92 -13.86 0.01 32.60
CA GLY A 92 -14.43 -1.20 33.19
C GLY A 92 -14.16 -1.40 34.69
N GLU A 93 -13.60 -0.40 35.39
CA GLU A 93 -13.42 -0.39 36.85
C GLU A 93 -14.53 0.39 37.57
#